data_AF-A0A918JV19-F1
#
_entry.id   AF-A0A918JV19-F1
#
_cell.length_a   1.000
_cell.length_b   1.000
_cell.length_c   1.000
_cell.angle_alpha   90.00
_cell.angle_beta   90.00
_cell.angle_gamma   90.00
#
_symmetry.space_group_name_H-M   'P 1'
#
loop_
_entity.id
_entity.type
_entity.pdbx_description
1 polymer ?
#
loop_
_entity_poly.entity_id
_entity_poly.type
_entity_poly.pdbx_seq_one_letter_code
_entity_poly.pdbx_strand_id
1 'polypeptide(L)' 'MKTYIKTEVELINPDADYYSLDEIRKLFNPPISYVTLWRWQKKGVLKLTPYVYGNKKFYHIEEVLQELKRHKKS' A
#
# COMPACT_ATOMS: atom_id res chain seq x y z
N MET A 1 -2.79 28.23 -12.92
CA MET A 1 -1.72 27.23 -12.74
C MET A 1 -2.36 25.86 -12.57
N LYS A 2 -2.20 24.95 -13.54
CA LYS A 2 -2.68 23.56 -13.43
C LYS A 2 -1.50 22.71 -12.96
N THR A 3 -1.59 22.14 -11.77
CA THR A 3 -0.53 21.34 -11.19
C THR A 3 -0.61 19.92 -11.76
N TYR A 4 0.39 19.53 -12.55
CA TYR A 4 0.51 18.20 -13.12
C TYR A 4 0.95 17.22 -12.02
N ILE A 5 0.01 16.49 -11.42
CA ILE A 5 0.37 15.32 -10.60
C ILE A 5 0.57 14.17 -11.59
N LYS A 6 1.77 14.10 -12.17
CA LYS A 6 2.22 12.92 -12.92
C LYS A 6 2.67 11.91 -11.88
N THR A 7 1.81 10.97 -11.53
CA THR A 7 2.21 9.77 -10.79
C THR A 7 1.33 8.63 -11.27
N GLU A 8 1.55 8.23 -12.53
CA GLU A 8 1.15 6.92 -13.03
C GLU A 8 1.98 5.89 -12.26
N VAL A 9 1.59 5.61 -11.02
CA VAL A 9 1.91 4.32 -10.41
C VAL A 9 0.99 3.36 -11.15
N GLU A 10 1.48 2.75 -12.22
CA GLU A 10 0.79 1.63 -12.87
C GLU A 10 0.62 0.54 -11.81
N LEU A 11 -0.55 0.52 -11.20
CA LEU A 11 -1.05 -0.63 -10.48
C LEU A 11 -1.24 -1.72 -11.54
N ILE A 12 -0.72 -2.91 -11.26
CA ILE A 12 -0.73 -4.03 -12.22
C ILE A 12 -2.18 -4.37 -12.61
N ASN A 13 -3.14 -4.08 -11.73
CA ASN A 13 -4.57 -4.07 -12.03
C ASN A 13 -5.30 -3.06 -11.11
N PRO A 14 -5.84 -1.95 -11.62
CA PRO A 14 -6.59 -0.98 -10.82
C PRO A 14 -7.94 -1.50 -10.31
N ASP A 15 -8.47 -2.58 -10.91
CA ASP A 15 -9.71 -3.26 -10.52
C ASP A 15 -9.44 -4.46 -9.58
N ALA A 16 -8.22 -4.63 -9.09
CA ALA A 16 -7.92 -5.69 -8.14
C ALA A 16 -8.42 -5.34 -6.73
N ASP A 17 -9.26 -6.20 -6.17
CA ASP A 17 -9.72 -6.09 -4.77
C ASP A 17 -8.58 -6.26 -3.75
N TYR A 18 -7.44 -6.79 -4.20
CA TYR A 18 -6.29 -7.09 -3.35
C TYR A 18 -4.96 -6.65 -3.94
N TYR A 19 -4.10 -6.10 -3.08
CA TYR A 19 -2.73 -5.74 -3.41
C TYR A 19 -1.70 -6.62 -2.71
N SER A 20 -0.60 -6.88 -3.41
CA SER A 20 0.61 -7.43 -2.83
C SER A 20 1.42 -6.37 -2.06
N LEU A 21 2.37 -6.80 -1.23
CA LEU A 21 3.31 -5.87 -0.59
C LEU A 21 4.09 -5.02 -1.60
N ASP A 22 4.37 -5.55 -2.80
CA ASP A 22 5.08 -4.82 -3.86
C ASP A 22 4.28 -3.63 -4.38
N GLU A 23 2.97 -3.80 -4.49
CA GLU A 23 2.06 -2.74 -4.94
C GLU A 23 1.85 -1.72 -3.83
N ILE A 24 1.64 -2.19 -2.59
CA ILE A 24 1.42 -1.31 -1.44
C ILE A 24 2.59 -0.35 -1.25
N ARG A 25 3.85 -0.81 -1.37
CA ARG A 25 5.01 0.07 -1.20
C ARG A 25 5.07 1.20 -2.24
N LYS A 26 4.53 0.96 -3.44
CA LYS A 26 4.48 1.93 -4.55
C LYS A 26 3.38 2.98 -4.36
N LEU A 27 2.37 2.70 -3.55
CA LEU A 27 1.30 3.65 -3.21
C LEU A 27 1.77 4.81 -2.31
N PHE A 28 2.93 4.68 -1.66
CA PHE A 28 3.53 5.76 -0.87
C PHE A 28 4.28 6.74 -1.77
N ASN A 29 4.32 8.02 -1.38
CA ASN A 29 5.11 9.04 -2.08
C ASN A 29 6.03 9.78 -1.07
N PRO A 30 7.36 9.59 -1.12
CA PRO A 30 8.06 8.67 -2.03
C PRO A 30 7.75 7.19 -1.73
N PRO A 31 7.91 6.27 -2.71
CA PRO A 31 7.76 4.83 -2.47
C PRO A 31 8.66 4.36 -1.34
N ILE A 32 8.12 3.53 -0.46
CA ILE A 32 8.88 3.06 0.72
C ILE A 32 9.59 1.73 0.45
N SER A 33 10.62 1.44 1.24
CA SER A 33 11.31 0.15 1.17
C SER A 33 10.47 -0.98 1.78
N TYR A 34 10.69 -2.22 1.33
CA TYR A 34 10.11 -3.42 1.96
C TYR A 34 10.44 -3.52 3.44
N VAL A 35 11.66 -3.13 3.84
CA VAL A 35 12.10 -3.13 5.24
C VAL A 35 11.28 -2.15 6.06
N THR A 36 11.00 -0.97 5.53
CA THR A 36 10.16 0.05 6.18
C THR A 36 8.74 -0.48 6.37
N LEU A 37 8.13 -1.02 5.30
CA LEU A 37 6.78 -1.58 5.33
C LEU A 37 6.68 -2.73 6.36
N TRP A 38 7.65 -3.64 6.36
CA TRP A 38 7.72 -4.74 7.33
C TRP A 38 7.87 -4.24 8.78
N ARG A 39 8.71 -3.23 9.02
CA ARG A 39 8.86 -2.62 10.35
C ARG A 39 7.56 -1.97 10.82
N TRP A 40 6.84 -1.27 9.94
CA TRP A 40 5.56 -0.65 10.28
C TRP A 40 4.48 -1.67 10.60
N GLN A 41 4.40 -2.76 9.85
CA GLN A 41 3.53 -3.89 10.18
C GLN A 41 3.88 -4.50 11.55
N LYS A 42 5.18 -4.76 11.81
CA LYS A 42 5.63 -5.32 13.08
C LYS A 42 5.39 -4.41 14.28
N LYS A 43 5.50 -3.10 14.09
CA LYS A 43 5.24 -2.09 15.13
C LYS A 43 3.76 -1.75 15.30
N GLY A 44 2.86 -2.36 14.52
CA GLY A 44 1.42 -2.07 14.56
C GLY A 44 1.06 -0.66 14.05
N VAL A 45 1.99 -0.03 13.34
CA VAL A 45 1.84 1.31 12.73
C VAL A 45 0.95 1.22 11.49
N LEU A 46 1.08 0.13 10.73
CA LEU A 46 0.27 -0.19 9.57
C LEU A 46 -0.53 -1.47 9.86
N LYS A 47 -1.81 -1.32 10.16
CA LYS A 47 -2.69 -2.44 10.55
C LYS A 47 -3.40 -2.97 9.31
N LEU A 48 -2.70 -3.84 8.57
CA LEU A 48 -3.27 -4.54 7.42
C LEU A 48 -3.49 -6.01 7.76
N THR A 49 -4.64 -6.53 7.36
CA THR A 49 -4.99 -7.94 7.53
C THR A 49 -4.53 -8.72 6.29
N PRO A 50 -3.55 -9.64 6.40
CA PRO A 50 -3.09 -10.38 5.24
C PRO A 50 -4.08 -11.49 4.87
N TYR A 51 -4.53 -11.50 3.62
CA TYR A 51 -5.10 -12.68 2.97
C TYR A 51 -3.97 -13.53 2.39
N VAL A 52 -3.88 -14.79 2.81
CA VAL A 52 -2.83 -15.71 2.35
C VAL A 52 -3.40 -16.61 1.26
N TYR A 53 -2.82 -16.53 0.06
CA TYR A 53 -3.14 -17.42 -1.05
C TYR A 53 -1.86 -18.11 -1.53
N GLY A 54 -1.77 -19.42 -1.26
CA GLY A 54 -0.53 -20.18 -1.41
C GLY A 54 0.56 -19.64 -0.48
N ASN A 55 1.72 -19.29 -1.05
CA ASN A 55 2.85 -18.70 -0.30
C ASN A 55 2.91 -17.16 -0.43
N LYS A 56 1.87 -16.54 -0.97
CA LYS A 56 1.81 -15.08 -1.20
C LYS A 56 0.79 -14.44 -0.25
N LYS A 57 1.13 -13.22 0.18
CA LYS A 57 0.24 -12.38 1.00
C LYS A 57 -0.32 -11.26 0.16
N PHE A 58 -1.63 -11.09 0.29
CA PHE A 58 -2.43 -10.09 -0.37
C PHE A 58 -3.18 -9.30 0.70
N TYR A 59 -3.56 -8.06 0.39
CA TYR A 59 -4.19 -7.14 1.34
C TYR A 59 -5.33 -6.42 0.65
N HIS A 60 -6.48 -6.32 1.31
CA HIS A 60 -7.65 -5.71 0.71
C HIS A 60 -7.41 -4.23 0.40
N ILE A 61 -7.79 -3.80 -0.79
CA ILE A 61 -7.54 -2.42 -1.26
C ILE A 61 -8.12 -1.37 -0.31
N GLU A 62 -9.32 -1.59 0.22
CA GLU A 62 -9.98 -0.64 1.12
C GLU A 62 -9.22 -0.47 2.43
N GLU A 63 -8.73 -1.56 3.03
CA GLU A 63 -7.91 -1.50 4.25
C GLU A 63 -6.60 -0.74 3.98
N VAL A 64 -5.95 -1.03 2.85
CA VAL A 64 -4.72 -0.34 2.43
C VAL A 64 -4.97 1.16 2.26
N LEU A 65 -6.00 1.55 1.52
CA LEU A 65 -6.33 2.97 1.29
C LEU A 65 -6.73 3.68 2.60
N GLN A 66 -7.45 3.01 3.49
CA GLN A 66 -7.82 3.57 4.79
C GLN A 66 -6.60 3.84 5.66
N GLU A 67 -5.66 2.88 5.74
CA GLU A 67 -4.41 3.04 6.49
C GLU A 67 -3.50 4.12 5.86
N LEU A 68 -3.42 4.18 4.53
CA LEU A 68 -2.69 5.25 3.82
C LEU A 68 -3.25 6.64 4.14
N LYS A 69 -4.59 6.78 4.17
CA LYS A 69 -5.25 8.04 4.56
C LYS A 69 -4.96 8.40 6.01
N ARG A 70 -4.99 7.44 6.93
CA ARG A 70 -4.62 7.66 8.35
C ARG A 70 -3.20 8.16 8.47
N HIS A 71 -2.27 7.59 7.70
CA HIS A 71 -0.87 7.99 7.73
C HIS A 71 -0.59 9.37 7.12
N LYS A 72 -1.33 9.78 6.08
CA LYS A 72 -1.18 11.12 5.49
C LYS A 72 -1.69 12.26 6.38
N LYS A 73 -2.55 11.95 7.36
CA LYS A 73 -3.18 12.95 8.24
C LYS A 73 -2.38 13.19 9.53
N SER A 74 -1.39 12.35 9.82
CA SER A 74 -0.53 12.42 11.01
C SER A 74 0.83 13.01 10.67
#